data_AF-A0M2P2-F1
#
_entry.id   AF-A0M2P2-F1
#
_cell.length_a   1.000
_cell.length_b   1.000
_cell.length_c   1.000
_cell.angle_alpha   90.00
_cell.angle_beta   90.00
_cell.angle_gamma   90.00
#
_symmetry.space_group_name_H-M   'P 1'
#
loop_
_entity.id
_entity.type
_entity.pdbx_description
1 polymer ?
#
loop_
_entity_poly.entity_id
_entity_poly.type
_entity_poly.pdbx_seq_one_letter_code
_entity_poly.pdbx_strand_id
1 'polypeptide(L)'
;MSNHALLEKHRQLIVHLKERYVLSTNDLKVLEEIHTHTINCVAFTTEGSFDANNGEFYPQEIRGNYKIRIRFQKNESDPENTIYLKLIF
;
A
#
# COMPACT_ATOMS: atom_id res chain seq x y z
N MET A 1 16.50 -10.58 11.57
CA MET A 1 16.56 -9.52 10.53
C MET A 1 16.38 -8.18 11.25
N SER A 2 17.23 -7.19 10.99
CA SER A 2 17.06 -5.85 11.60
C SER A 2 15.82 -5.16 11.02
N ASN A 3 15.14 -4.35 11.83
CA ASN A 3 13.94 -3.60 11.42
C ASN A 3 14.21 -2.72 10.18
N HIS A 4 15.45 -2.22 10.07
CA HIS A 4 15.93 -1.43 8.93
C HIS A 4 15.93 -2.19 7.59
N ALA A 5 16.31 -3.48 7.58
CA ALA A 5 16.35 -4.26 6.35
C ALA A 5 14.95 -4.59 5.81
N LEU A 6 13.97 -4.70 6.71
CA LEU A 6 12.58 -4.92 6.34
C LEU A 6 11.94 -3.63 5.78
N LEU A 7 12.19 -2.50 6.43
CA LEU A 7 11.72 -1.19 5.97
C LEU A 7 12.22 -0.86 4.55
N GLU A 8 13.51 -1.13 4.29
CA GLU A 8 14.09 -0.92 2.97
C GLU A 8 13.43 -1.78 1.89
N LYS A 9 13.12 -3.05 2.19
CA LYS A 9 12.37 -3.92 1.27
C LYS A 9 10.97 -3.38 0.96
N HIS A 10 10.27 -2.85 1.97
CA HIS A 10 8.95 -2.25 1.76
C HIS A 10 9.02 -1.02 0.87
N ARG A 11 10.02 -0.16 1.05
CA ARG A 11 10.25 1.01 0.18
C ARG A 11 10.53 0.60 -1.26
N GLN A 12 11.42 -0.37 -1.47
CA GLN A 12 11.74 -0.91 -2.80
C GLN A 12 10.50 -1.50 -3.48
N LEU A 13 9.64 -2.22 -2.73
CA LEU A 13 8.39 -2.74 -3.27
C LEU A 13 7.43 -1.62 -3.69
N ILE A 14 7.31 -0.54 -2.91
CA ILE A 14 6.49 0.61 -3.30
C ILE A 14 7.01 1.26 -4.58
N VAL A 15 8.33 1.45 -4.71
CA VAL A 15 8.94 1.97 -5.95
C VAL A 15 8.59 1.07 -7.14
N HIS A 16 8.76 -0.24 -6.99
CA HIS A 16 8.41 -1.20 -8.03
C HIS A 16 6.93 -1.13 -8.43
N LEU A 17 6.02 -0.99 -7.46
CA LEU A 17 4.58 -0.86 -7.73
C LEU A 17 4.25 0.44 -8.48
N LYS A 18 4.94 1.55 -8.18
CA LYS A 18 4.80 2.83 -8.90
C LYS A 18 5.29 2.75 -10.34
N GLU A 19 6.35 1.99 -10.61
CA GLU A 19 6.89 1.79 -11.95
C GLU A 19 6.02 0.85 -12.79
N ARG A 20 5.46 -0.18 -12.14
CA ARG A 20 4.69 -1.23 -12.81
C ARG A 20 3.25 -0.82 -13.13
N TYR A 21 2.64 0.04 -12.34
CA TYR A 21 1.22 0.36 -12.46
C TYR A 21 0.95 1.86 -12.57
N VAL A 22 -0.09 2.20 -13.32
CA VAL A 22 -0.58 3.58 -13.40
C VAL A 22 -1.42 3.87 -12.15
N LEU A 23 -0.91 4.79 -11.33
CA LEU A 23 -1.56 5.29 -10.13
C LEU A 23 -2.06 6.71 -10.36
N SER A 24 -3.13 7.12 -9.66
CA SER A 24 -3.59 8.50 -9.77
C SER A 24 -2.56 9.47 -9.18
N THR A 25 -2.60 10.74 -9.60
CA THR A 25 -1.76 11.79 -9.00
C THR A 25 -1.97 11.88 -7.48
N ASN A 26 -3.18 11.62 -6.99
CA ASN A 26 -3.46 11.61 -5.56
C ASN A 26 -2.78 10.44 -4.86
N ASP A 27 -2.86 9.24 -5.43
CA ASP A 27 -2.20 8.04 -4.89
C ASP A 27 -0.67 8.20 -4.86
N LEU A 28 -0.09 8.80 -5.90
CA LEU A 28 1.34 9.11 -5.95
C LEU A 28 1.75 10.06 -4.82
N LYS A 29 0.96 11.11 -4.54
CA LYS A 29 1.22 12.03 -3.42
C LYS A 29 1.17 11.32 -2.07
N VAL A 30 0.17 10.45 -1.88
CA VAL A 30 0.07 9.63 -0.66
C VAL A 30 1.29 8.71 -0.53
N LEU A 31 1.74 8.09 -1.61
CA LEU A 31 2.93 7.24 -1.61
C LEU A 31 4.23 7.99 -1.28
N GLU A 32 4.37 9.24 -1.72
CA GLU A 32 5.51 10.08 -1.33
C GLU A 32 5.46 10.43 0.16
N GLU A 33 4.29 10.75 0.70
CA GLU A 33 4.13 11.06 2.13
C GLU A 33 4.52 9.86 3.01
N ILE A 34 3.99 8.66 2.71
CA ILE A 34 4.27 7.46 3.51
C ILE A 34 5.73 6.99 3.43
N HIS A 35 6.48 7.40 2.40
CA HIS A 35 7.88 7.01 2.26
C HIS A 35 8.74 7.48 3.46
N THR A 36 8.31 8.58 4.10
CA THR A 36 8.92 9.15 5.29
C THR A 36 8.52 8.44 6.60
N HIS A 37 7.50 7.58 6.56
CA HIS A 37 6.95 6.89 7.72
C HIS A 37 7.48 5.46 7.84
N THR A 38 7.18 4.81 8.98
CA THR A 38 7.49 3.39 9.17
C THR A 38 6.43 2.55 8.47
N ILE A 39 6.83 1.78 7.45
CA ILE A 39 5.92 0.90 6.71
C ILE A 39 5.97 -0.50 7.33
N ASN A 40 4.84 -0.93 7.87
CA ASN A 40 4.70 -2.21 8.57
C ASN A 40 4.33 -3.34 7.61
N CYS A 41 3.60 -3.02 6.53
CA CYS A 41 3.10 -4.00 5.60
C CYS A 41 2.75 -3.38 4.25
N VAL A 42 3.15 -4.05 3.18
CA VAL A 42 2.70 -3.77 1.80
C VAL A 42 2.16 -5.08 1.24
N ALA A 43 0.89 -5.07 0.84
CA ALA A 43 0.23 -6.19 0.18
C ALA A 43 -0.29 -5.72 -1.18
N PHE A 44 -0.15 -6.57 -2.20
CA PHE A 44 -0.72 -6.31 -3.52
C PHE A 44 -1.36 -7.57 -4.08
N THR A 45 -2.30 -7.39 -5.00
CA THR A 45 -2.91 -8.48 -5.74
C THR A 45 -3.07 -8.14 -7.22
N THR A 46 -2.94 -9.15 -8.08
CA THR A 46 -3.23 -9.06 -9.52
C THR A 46 -4.68 -9.46 -9.83
N GLU A 47 -5.27 -10.32 -9.00
CA GLU A 47 -6.63 -10.86 -9.16
C GLU A 47 -7.44 -10.56 -7.89
N GLY A 48 -8.72 -10.21 -8.03
CA GLY A 48 -9.56 -9.82 -6.91
C GLY A 48 -9.18 -8.45 -6.34
N SER A 49 -9.71 -8.09 -5.17
CA SER A 49 -9.57 -6.75 -4.61
C SER A 49 -9.60 -6.72 -3.09
N PHE A 50 -8.94 -5.72 -2.50
CA PHE A 50 -9.10 -5.38 -1.09
C PHE A 50 -10.34 -4.49 -0.92
N ASP A 51 -11.14 -4.74 0.10
CA ASP A 51 -12.22 -3.85 0.52
C ASP A 51 -11.67 -2.81 1.52
N ALA A 52 -11.88 -1.53 1.22
CA ALA A 52 -11.35 -0.44 2.05
C ALA A 52 -12.11 -0.24 3.37
N ASN A 53 -13.33 -0.78 3.50
CA ASN A 53 -14.17 -0.64 4.69
C ASN A 53 -13.80 -1.64 5.78
N ASN A 54 -13.49 -2.89 5.40
CA ASN A 54 -13.17 -3.96 6.35
C ASN A 54 -11.73 -4.49 6.23
N GLY A 55 -11.02 -4.14 5.16
CA GLY A 55 -9.64 -4.55 4.90
C GLY A 55 -9.44 -5.99 4.44
N GLU A 56 -10.52 -6.72 4.16
CA GLU A 56 -10.46 -8.09 3.68
C GLU A 56 -10.12 -8.17 2.20
N PHE A 57 -9.53 -9.30 1.79
CA PHE A 57 -9.31 -9.63 0.40
C PHE A 57 -10.48 -10.46 -0.12
N TYR A 58 -11.03 -10.04 -1.26
CA TYR A 58 -12.05 -10.78 -1.98
C TYR A 58 -11.49 -11.23 -3.34
N PRO A 59 -11.61 -12.52 -3.68
CA PRO A 59 -11.12 -13.03 -4.96
C PRO A 59 -11.93 -12.51 -6.16
N GLN A 60 -13.17 -12.05 -5.94
CA GLN A 60 -13.95 -11.38 -6.96
C GLN A 60 -13.48 -9.93 -7.13
N GLU A 61 -13.47 -9.43 -8.36
CA GLU A 61 -13.29 -7.99 -8.63
C GLU A 61 -14.53 -7.24 -8.15
N ILE A 62 -14.46 -6.65 -6.96
CA ILE A 62 -15.55 -5.85 -6.39
C ILE A 62 -15.40 -4.39 -6.88
N ARG A 63 -16.53 -3.74 -7.19
CA ARG A 63 -16.56 -2.30 -7.56
C ARG A 63 -15.81 -1.46 -6.52
N GLY A 64 -14.62 -0.97 -6.89
CA GLY A 64 -13.70 -0.28 -6.00
C GLY A 64 -12.23 -0.63 -6.28
N ASN A 65 -11.96 -1.85 -6.76
CA ASN A 65 -10.70 -2.37 -7.29
C ASN A 65 -9.42 -1.87 -6.59
N TYR A 66 -9.39 -1.84 -5.25
CA TYR A 66 -8.13 -1.58 -4.56
C TYR A 66 -7.22 -2.79 -4.67
N LYS A 67 -6.08 -2.62 -5.32
CA LYS A 67 -5.13 -3.71 -5.59
C LYS A 67 -3.94 -3.69 -4.67
N ILE A 68 -3.72 -2.58 -3.98
CA ILE A 68 -2.59 -2.39 -3.07
C ILE A 68 -3.15 -1.95 -1.72
N ARG A 69 -2.66 -2.57 -0.64
CA ARG A 69 -2.91 -2.17 0.75
C ARG A 69 -1.58 -1.89 1.41
N ILE A 70 -1.45 -0.72 2.03
CA ILE A 70 -0.24 -0.35 2.77
C ILE A 70 -0.63 0.03 4.19
N ARG A 71 0.08 -0.55 5.17
CA ARG A 71 -0.06 -0.24 6.59
C ARG A 71 1.21 0.42 7.10
N PHE A 72 1.06 1.57 7.75
CA PHE A 72 2.18 2.39 8.18
C PHE A 72 1.86 3.13 9.48
N GLN A 73 2.91 3.53 10.20
CA GLN A 73 2.82 4.38 11.38
C GLN A 73 3.66 5.64 11.16
N LYS A 74 3.11 6.80 11.49
CA LYS A 74 3.84 8.07 11.36
C LYS A 74 5.04 8.11 12.31
N ASN A 75 4.83 7.65 13.54
CA ASN A 75 5.86 7.37 14.54
C ASN A 75 5.60 6.01 15.21
N GLU A 76 6.61 5.40 15.85
CA GLU A 76 6.47 4.07 16.49
C GLU A 76 5.34 4.00 17.54
N SER A 77 5.00 5.14 18.16
CA SER A 77 3.95 5.25 19.18
C SER A 77 2.56 5.58 18.62
N ASP A 78 2.46 5.92 17.33
CA ASP A 78 1.20 6.30 16.70
C ASP A 78 0.37 5.08 16.30
N PRO A 79 -0.97 5.22 16.22
CA PRO A 79 -1.80 4.15 15.69
C PRO A 79 -1.42 3.81 14.25
N GLU A 80 -1.56 2.52 13.89
CA GLU A 80 -1.37 2.05 12.52
C GLU A 80 -2.44 2.66 11.60
N ASN A 81 -1.98 3.24 10.49
CA ASN A 81 -2.81 3.77 9.42
C ASN A 81 -2.81 2.77 8.26
N THR A 82 -3.95 2.66 7.58
CA THR A 82 -4.07 1.82 6.38
C THR A 82 -4.55 2.66 5.21
N ILE A 83 -3.90 2.49 4.07
CA ILE A 83 -4.33 3.06 2.79
C ILE A 83 -4.56 1.96 1.77
N TYR A 84 -5.48 2.25 0.85
CA TYR A 84 -5.86 1.36 -0.23
C TYR A 84 -5.71 2.12 -1.55
N LEU A 85 -4.93 1.56 -2.49
CA LEU A 85 -4.69 2.19 -3.78
C LEU A 85 -5.35 1.38 -4.90
N LYS A 86 -5.99 2.11 -5.80
CA LYS A 86 -6.63 1.56 -6.99
C LYS A 86 -5.69 1.70 -8.17
N LEU A 87 -5.63 0.68 -9.02
CA LEU A 87 -4.89 0.76 -10.28
C LEU A 87 -5.79 1.36 -11.36
N ILE A 88 -5.22 2.24 -12.16
CA ILE A 88 -5.84 2.77 -13.37
C ILE A 88 -5.41 1.85 -14.52
N PHE A 89 -6.39 1.32 -15.26
CA PHE A 89 -6.18 0.54 -16.47
C PHE A 89 -6.54 1.38 -17.69
#